data_AF-A0A8K0UH25-F1
#
_entry.id   AF-A0A8K0UH25-F1
#
_cell.length_a   1.000
_cell.length_b   1.000
_cell.length_c   1.000
_cell.angle_alpha   90.00
_cell.angle_beta   90.00
_cell.angle_gamma   90.00
#
_symmetry.space_group_name_H-M   'P 1'
#
loop_
_entity.id
_entity.type
_entity.pdbx_description
1 polymer ?
#
loop_
_entity_poly.entity_id
_entity_poly.type
_entity_poly.pdbx_seq_one_letter_code
_entity_poly.pdbx_strand_id
1 'polypeptide(L)'
;MNFAYLRAGYCPPGSTTLHPEELYNRIIAYQTQNDSTGEITIPAPDATGSTTANGTFWSPSVEDPMFPKPFDVVISDLKVSGRGGPAQFGGYPRPENDWQGPILRGKLGLEGGGHCGIISAAGKIEMRPLWRKEDPGNEGEVMELFEGEFSFRTKFNSLYSKKGFGRGESVKLAFWAVRSLA
;
A
#
# COMPACT_ATOMS: atom_id res chain seq x y z
N MET A 1 3.54 13.24 3.37
CA MET A 1 2.21 13.63 2.83
C MET A 1 1.15 13.51 3.92
N ASN A 2 0.21 14.45 3.99
CA ASN A 2 -0.89 14.43 4.96
C ASN A 2 -2.20 14.09 4.24
N PHE A 3 -2.65 12.83 4.33
CA PHE A 3 -3.91 12.37 3.74
C PHE A 3 -5.14 12.74 4.58
N ALA A 4 -5.13 13.94 5.21
CA ALA A 4 -6.20 14.42 6.08
C ALA A 4 -7.58 14.37 5.41
N TYR A 5 -7.64 14.54 4.09
CA TYR A 5 -8.88 14.49 3.31
C TYR A 5 -9.45 13.07 3.16
N LEU A 6 -8.61 12.03 3.06
CA LEU A 6 -9.06 10.63 3.09
C LEU A 6 -9.57 10.28 4.47
N ARG A 7 -8.83 10.69 5.51
CA ARG A 7 -9.25 10.54 6.89
C ARG A 7 -10.61 11.20 7.16
N ALA A 8 -10.79 12.43 6.70
CA ALA A 8 -12.06 13.15 6.86
C ALA A 8 -13.23 12.47 6.13
N GLY A 9 -12.96 11.76 5.03
CA GLY A 9 -13.96 10.94 4.35
C GLY A 9 -14.26 9.63 5.06
N TYR A 10 -13.29 9.03 5.76
CA TYR A 10 -13.50 7.78 6.49
C TYR A 10 -14.16 7.99 7.86
N CYS A 11 -13.70 8.99 8.59
CA CYS A 11 -14.19 9.35 9.92
C CYS A 11 -14.08 10.88 10.08
N PRO A 12 -15.16 11.63 9.80
CA PRO A 12 -15.17 13.08 9.90
C PRO A 12 -14.77 13.56 11.31
N PRO A 13 -14.06 14.69 11.45
CA PRO A 13 -13.71 15.23 12.75
C PRO A 13 -14.94 15.43 13.64
N GLY A 14 -14.91 14.85 14.85
CA GLY A 14 -16.02 14.92 15.80
C GLY A 14 -17.12 13.85 15.62
N SER A 15 -17.00 12.98 14.60
CA SER A 15 -17.86 11.82 14.42
C SER A 15 -17.21 10.55 14.97
N THR A 16 -18.02 9.62 15.46
CA THR A 16 -17.61 8.22 15.74
C THR A 16 -18.07 7.27 14.65
N THR A 17 -18.92 7.74 13.74
CA THR A 17 -19.46 6.96 12.62
C THR A 17 -18.41 6.83 11.52
N LEU A 18 -18.27 5.61 11.00
CA LEU A 18 -17.32 5.29 9.93
C LEU A 18 -18.04 5.22 8.58
N HIS A 19 -17.39 5.79 7.57
CA HIS A 19 -17.93 5.96 6.21
C HIS A 19 -16.99 5.29 5.18
N PRO A 20 -16.87 3.95 5.19
CA PRO A 20 -15.96 3.23 4.29
C PRO A 20 -16.31 3.42 2.80
N GLU A 21 -17.60 3.57 2.47
CA GLU A 21 -18.05 3.85 1.10
C GLU A 21 -17.60 5.23 0.60
N GLU A 22 -17.65 6.25 1.45
CA GLU A 22 -17.12 7.59 1.10
C GLU A 22 -15.61 7.56 0.90
N LEU A 23 -14.88 6.81 1.73
CA LEU A 23 -13.44 6.60 1.56
C LEU A 23 -13.14 5.91 0.23
N TYR A 24 -13.85 4.84 -0.11
CA TYR A 24 -13.72 4.14 -1.40
C TYR A 24 -13.91 5.12 -2.57
N ASN A 25 -15.03 5.85 -2.58
CA ASN A 25 -15.34 6.79 -3.66
C ASN A 25 -14.30 7.90 -3.80
N ARG A 26 -13.74 8.37 -2.67
CA ARG A 26 -12.63 9.33 -2.70
C ARG A 26 -11.38 8.71 -3.32
N ILE A 27 -10.98 7.51 -2.91
CA ILE A 27 -9.77 6.86 -3.46
C ILE A 27 -9.90 6.71 -4.98
N ILE A 28 -11.04 6.22 -5.49
CA ILE A 28 -11.31 6.11 -6.92
C ILE A 28 -11.21 7.47 -7.62
N ALA A 29 -11.85 8.51 -7.07
CA ALA A 29 -11.79 9.85 -7.67
C ALA A 29 -10.36 10.39 -7.76
N TYR A 30 -9.51 10.12 -6.78
CA TYR A 30 -8.11 10.58 -6.77
C TYR A 30 -7.16 9.71 -7.61
N GLN A 31 -7.46 8.43 -7.82
CA GLN A 31 -6.69 7.59 -8.76
C GLN A 31 -6.68 8.20 -10.17
N THR A 32 -7.74 8.89 -10.56
CA THR A 32 -7.82 9.56 -11.87
C THR A 32 -6.94 10.81 -11.98
N GLN A 33 -6.38 11.31 -10.88
CA GLN A 33 -5.66 12.58 -10.82
C GLN A 33 -4.13 12.44 -10.80
N ASN A 34 -3.55 11.24 -10.92
CA ASN A 34 -2.10 10.93 -11.02
C ASN A 34 -1.14 11.49 -9.94
N ASP A 35 -1.58 12.35 -9.02
CA ASP A 35 -0.65 13.20 -8.30
C ASP A 35 -0.24 12.69 -6.90
N SER A 36 -0.87 11.63 -6.36
CA SER A 36 -0.61 11.19 -4.97
C SER A 36 -0.96 9.74 -4.61
N THR A 37 -1.35 8.92 -5.58
CA THR A 37 -1.69 7.51 -5.33
C THR A 37 -0.49 6.60 -5.52
N GLY A 38 -0.40 5.52 -4.74
CA GLY A 38 0.51 4.42 -5.00
C GLY A 38 -0.22 3.28 -5.71
N GLU A 39 0.54 2.41 -6.36
CA GLU A 39 0.04 1.20 -7.00
C GLU A 39 0.68 -0.03 -6.37
N ILE A 40 -0.12 -1.07 -6.19
CA ILE A 40 0.33 -2.38 -5.75
C ILE A 40 -0.14 -3.40 -6.77
N THR A 41 0.80 -4.03 -7.48
CA THR A 41 0.48 -5.14 -8.38
C THR A 41 0.73 -6.45 -7.66
N ILE A 42 -0.32 -7.26 -7.51
CA ILE A 42 -0.22 -8.62 -6.98
C ILE A 42 -0.40 -9.59 -8.16
N PRO A 43 0.60 -10.45 -8.45
CA PRO A 43 0.51 -11.36 -9.56
C PRO A 43 -0.59 -12.39 -9.33
N ALA A 44 -1.28 -12.76 -10.42
CA ALA A 44 -2.23 -13.85 -10.36
C ALA A 44 -1.51 -15.15 -9.97
N PRO A 45 -2.14 -16.00 -9.14
CA PRO A 45 -1.64 -17.35 -8.93
C PRO A 45 -1.64 -18.10 -10.26
N ASP A 46 -0.65 -18.97 -10.47
CA ASP A 46 -0.63 -19.90 -11.57
C ASP A 46 -1.73 -20.97 -11.41
N ALA A 47 -1.85 -21.87 -12.39
CA ALA A 47 -2.84 -22.95 -12.38
C ALA A 47 -2.72 -23.90 -11.17
N THR A 48 -1.60 -23.86 -10.44
CA THR A 48 -1.37 -24.66 -9.23
C THR A 48 -1.65 -23.90 -7.93
N GLY A 49 -2.10 -22.64 -8.03
CA GLY A 49 -2.34 -21.77 -6.88
C GLY A 49 -1.06 -21.13 -6.33
N SER A 50 0.07 -21.25 -7.03
CA SER A 50 1.37 -20.69 -6.62
C SER A 50 1.66 -19.40 -7.37
N THR A 51 2.20 -18.39 -6.69
CA THR A 51 2.72 -17.18 -7.35
C THR A 51 4.24 -17.28 -7.42
N THR A 52 4.77 -17.66 -8.59
CA THR A 52 6.23 -17.63 -8.83
C THR A 52 6.73 -16.24 -9.24
N ALA A 53 5.82 -15.38 -9.71
CA ALA A 53 6.12 -13.99 -10.03
C ALA A 53 6.16 -13.11 -8.76
N ASN A 54 7.02 -12.08 -8.80
CA ASN A 54 7.02 -11.03 -7.79
C ASN A 54 5.88 -10.04 -8.06
N GLY A 55 5.32 -9.47 -7.00
CA GLY A 55 4.51 -8.26 -7.11
C GLY A 55 5.37 -7.01 -7.20
N THR A 56 4.73 -5.87 -7.40
CA THR A 56 5.39 -4.56 -7.43
C THR A 56 4.67 -3.59 -6.52
N PHE A 57 5.42 -2.62 -6.01
CA PHE A 57 4.91 -1.46 -5.30
C PHE A 57 5.49 -0.22 -5.94
N TRP A 58 4.63 0.75 -6.26
CA TRP A 58 5.04 2.04 -6.78
C TRP A 58 4.37 3.14 -5.97
N SER A 59 5.12 4.18 -5.60
CA SER A 59 4.56 5.39 -4.98
C SER A 59 5.52 6.58 -5.12
N PRO A 60 5.02 7.79 -5.42
CA PRO A 60 5.83 9.00 -5.39
C PRO A 60 6.35 9.33 -3.99
N SER A 61 5.82 8.73 -2.93
CA SER A 61 6.33 8.90 -1.56
C SER A 61 7.55 8.03 -1.23
N VAL A 62 7.94 7.14 -2.14
CA VAL A 62 9.06 6.20 -1.96
C VAL A 62 10.02 6.40 -3.13
N GLU A 63 10.79 7.49 -3.07
CA GLU A 63 11.66 7.95 -4.17
C GLU A 63 13.13 8.00 -3.79
N ASP A 64 13.97 8.01 -4.82
CA ASP A 64 15.41 8.24 -4.67
C ASP A 64 15.69 9.74 -4.46
N PRO A 65 16.29 10.15 -3.33
CA PRO A 65 16.52 11.56 -3.04
C PRO A 65 17.57 12.21 -3.97
N MET A 66 18.41 11.41 -4.65
CA MET A 66 19.39 11.91 -5.62
C MET A 66 18.80 12.05 -7.03
N PHE A 67 17.87 11.17 -7.39
CA PHE A 67 17.19 11.17 -8.68
C PHE A 67 15.69 11.13 -8.40
N PRO A 68 14.96 12.25 -8.47
CA PRO A 68 13.56 12.35 -8.02
C PRO A 68 12.63 11.50 -8.89
N LYS A 69 12.69 10.20 -8.65
CA LYS A 69 12.04 9.10 -9.33
C LYS A 69 11.70 8.07 -8.25
N PRO A 70 10.47 7.53 -8.27
CA PRO A 70 10.10 6.44 -7.39
C PRO A 70 11.06 5.25 -7.51
N PHE A 71 11.28 4.55 -6.40
CA PHE A 71 11.96 3.27 -6.42
C PHE A 71 11.09 2.21 -7.10
N ASP A 72 11.70 1.40 -7.96
CA ASP A 72 11.10 0.18 -8.47
C ASP A 72 11.14 -0.90 -7.38
N VAL A 73 10.12 -0.91 -6.52
CA VAL A 73 10.04 -1.82 -5.37
C VAL A 73 9.37 -3.13 -5.77
N VAL A 74 10.07 -4.23 -5.55
CA VAL A 74 9.54 -5.59 -5.77
C VAL A 74 9.00 -6.17 -4.47
N ILE A 75 7.87 -6.88 -4.59
CA ILE A 75 7.25 -7.64 -3.51
C ILE A 75 7.51 -9.13 -3.75
N SER A 76 8.36 -9.71 -2.91
CA SER A 76 8.77 -11.12 -2.94
C SER A 76 8.19 -11.88 -1.75
N ASP A 77 8.25 -13.21 -1.80
CA ASP A 77 7.78 -14.08 -0.71
C ASP A 77 6.31 -13.77 -0.32
N LEU A 78 5.48 -13.50 -1.34
CA LEU A 78 4.05 -13.20 -1.18
C LEU A 78 3.36 -14.39 -0.53
N LYS A 79 2.73 -14.14 0.61
CA LYS A 79 2.05 -15.16 1.42
C LYS A 79 0.69 -14.66 1.84
N VAL A 80 -0.28 -15.55 1.71
CA VAL A 80 -1.60 -15.39 2.29
C VAL A 80 -1.58 -16.10 3.64
N SER A 81 -1.89 -15.38 4.70
CA SER A 81 -1.98 -15.90 6.06
C SER A 81 -3.42 -15.79 6.56
N GLY A 82 -3.70 -16.34 7.74
CA GLY A 82 -5.04 -16.42 8.32
C GLY A 82 -5.76 -15.06 8.45
N ARG A 83 -6.96 -15.10 9.04
CA ARG A 83 -7.75 -13.88 9.25
C ARG A 83 -7.05 -12.98 10.26
N GLY A 84 -7.03 -11.68 9.97
CA GLY A 84 -6.44 -10.69 10.87
C GLY A 84 -7.20 -10.60 12.18
N GLY A 85 -6.48 -10.47 13.29
CA GLY A 85 -7.08 -10.02 14.54
C GLY A 85 -7.48 -8.54 14.48
N PRO A 86 -8.08 -7.99 15.55
CA PRO A 86 -8.58 -6.61 15.59
C PRO A 86 -7.47 -5.54 15.54
N ALA A 87 -6.19 -5.94 15.45
CA ALA A 87 -5.04 -5.04 15.39
C ALA A 87 -5.22 -4.06 14.24
N GLN A 88 -5.24 -2.75 14.49
CA GLN A 88 -5.52 -1.72 13.49
C GLN A 88 -4.24 -1.36 12.72
N PHE A 89 -4.32 -1.18 11.40
CA PHE A 89 -3.24 -0.55 10.64
C PHE A 89 -3.39 0.97 10.76
N GLY A 90 -2.31 1.67 11.11
CA GLY A 90 -2.33 3.12 11.24
C GLY A 90 -3.23 3.70 12.34
N GLY A 91 -3.79 2.88 13.24
CA GLY A 91 -4.58 3.32 14.40
C GLY A 91 -6.00 3.80 14.09
N TYR A 92 -6.59 3.38 12.97
CA TYR A 92 -7.96 3.73 12.60
C TYR A 92 -8.97 2.64 13.05
N PRO A 93 -10.15 3.04 13.57
CA PRO A 93 -11.18 2.09 13.95
C PRO A 93 -11.72 1.35 12.71
N ARG A 94 -12.18 0.11 12.88
CA ARG A 94 -12.80 -0.69 11.81
C ARG A 94 -14.33 -0.60 11.87
N PRO A 95 -15.04 -0.69 10.74
CA PRO A 95 -16.51 -0.73 10.72
C PRO A 95 -17.04 -1.95 11.48
N GLU A 96 -18.24 -1.86 12.04
CA GLU A 96 -18.87 -3.01 12.73
C GLU A 96 -19.10 -4.20 11.79
N ASN A 97 -19.45 -3.94 10.53
CA ASN A 97 -19.64 -4.93 9.47
C ASN A 97 -18.38 -5.08 8.62
N ASP A 98 -17.22 -5.21 9.26
CA ASP A 98 -15.96 -5.30 8.53
C ASP A 98 -15.82 -6.62 7.74
N TRP A 99 -15.07 -6.53 6.65
CA TRP A 99 -14.77 -7.72 5.85
C TRP A 99 -13.60 -8.49 6.48
N GLN A 100 -13.91 -9.65 7.05
CA GLN A 100 -12.93 -10.56 7.63
C GLN A 100 -12.39 -11.54 6.59
N GLY A 101 -11.30 -11.15 5.93
CA GLY A 101 -10.60 -12.00 4.96
C GLY A 101 -9.14 -12.27 5.33
N PRO A 102 -8.43 -13.03 4.48
CA PRO A 102 -7.04 -13.39 4.74
C PRO A 102 -6.10 -12.18 4.60
N ILE A 103 -4.98 -12.22 5.31
CA ILE A 103 -3.95 -11.18 5.24
C ILE A 103 -2.90 -11.55 4.20
N LEU A 104 -2.62 -10.62 3.29
CA LEU A 104 -1.50 -10.67 2.36
C LEU A 104 -0.25 -10.08 3.00
N ARG A 105 0.88 -10.79 2.91
CA ARG A 105 2.20 -10.33 3.38
C ARG A 105 3.24 -10.52 2.29
N GLY A 106 4.20 -9.61 2.23
CA GLY A 106 5.33 -9.71 1.33
C GLY A 106 6.58 -9.03 1.87
N LYS A 107 7.74 -9.43 1.36
CA LYS A 107 9.03 -8.78 1.59
C LYS A 107 9.33 -7.82 0.46
N LEU A 108 9.82 -6.65 0.82
CA LEU A 108 10.15 -5.59 -0.13
C LEU A 108 11.64 -5.57 -0.42
N GLY A 109 12.00 -5.32 -1.68
CA GLY A 109 13.36 -5.08 -2.15
C GLY A 109 13.36 -4.14 -3.35
N LEU A 110 14.52 -3.85 -3.90
CA LEU A 110 14.63 -3.15 -5.19
C LEU A 110 14.70 -4.16 -6.33
N GLU A 111 14.05 -3.84 -7.45
CA GLU A 111 14.21 -4.59 -8.69
C GLU A 111 15.70 -4.66 -9.11
N GLY A 112 16.12 -5.78 -9.69
CA GLY A 112 17.49 -5.96 -10.18
C GLY A 112 18.59 -6.00 -9.11
N GLY A 113 18.24 -6.02 -7.82
CA GLY A 113 19.21 -6.15 -6.73
C GLY A 113 19.93 -4.86 -6.34
N GLY A 114 19.60 -3.71 -6.94
CA GLY A 114 20.08 -2.41 -6.47
C GLY A 114 20.08 -1.30 -7.51
N HIS A 115 19.95 -0.07 -7.01
CA HIS A 115 20.21 1.18 -7.75
C HIS A 115 21.63 1.67 -7.47
N CYS A 116 22.23 2.40 -8.43
CA CYS A 116 23.56 2.98 -8.24
C CYS A 116 23.59 3.86 -6.98
N GLY A 117 24.48 3.53 -6.04
CA GLY A 117 24.63 4.27 -4.80
C GLY A 117 23.76 3.78 -3.63
N ILE A 118 22.94 2.75 -3.83
CA ILE A 118 22.22 2.05 -2.76
C ILE A 118 22.97 0.77 -2.39
N ILE A 119 23.34 0.65 -1.11
CA ILE A 119 24.04 -0.53 -0.56
C ILE A 119 23.05 -1.68 -0.36
N SER A 120 21.87 -1.36 0.17
CA SER A 120 20.85 -2.35 0.48
C SER A 120 19.50 -1.67 0.62
N ALA A 121 18.44 -2.39 0.25
CA ALA A 121 17.07 -1.97 0.46
C ALA A 121 16.24 -3.18 0.90
N ALA A 122 15.46 -3.01 1.95
CA ALA A 122 14.64 -4.08 2.50
C ALA A 122 13.41 -3.53 3.19
N GLY A 123 12.34 -4.31 3.19
CA GLY A 123 11.11 -3.92 3.85
C GLY A 123 10.10 -5.04 3.94
N LYS A 124 8.91 -4.66 4.39
CA LYS A 124 7.73 -5.53 4.42
C LYS A 124 6.47 -4.75 4.09
N ILE A 125 5.54 -5.45 3.47
CA ILE A 125 4.17 -4.99 3.24
C ILE A 125 3.21 -6.00 3.85
N GLU A 126 2.16 -5.47 4.47
CA GLU A 126 1.04 -6.25 4.97
C GLU A 126 -0.25 -5.55 4.55
N MET A 127 -1.21 -6.30 4.01
CA MET A 127 -2.48 -5.79 3.52
C MET A 127 -3.60 -6.75 3.86
N ARG A 128 -4.76 -6.24 4.21
CA ARG A 128 -5.94 -7.06 4.50
C ARG A 128 -7.23 -6.37 4.07
N PRO A 129 -8.32 -7.14 3.95
CA PRO A 129 -9.64 -6.58 3.78
C PRO A 129 -10.13 -5.68 4.92
N LEU A 130 -10.81 -4.60 4.57
CA LEU A 130 -11.45 -3.68 5.51
C LEU A 130 -12.97 -3.72 5.38
N TRP A 131 -13.48 -3.55 4.16
CA TRP A 131 -14.90 -3.40 3.92
C TRP A 131 -15.25 -3.85 2.50
N ARG A 132 -16.50 -4.32 2.32
CA ARG A 132 -17.05 -4.65 1.02
C ARG A 132 -18.54 -4.32 0.94
N LYS A 133 -19.03 -3.99 -0.24
CA LYS A 133 -20.46 -3.80 -0.54
C LYS A 133 -20.70 -4.11 -2.02
N GLU A 134 -21.85 -4.70 -2.33
CA GLU A 134 -22.30 -4.82 -3.73
C GLU A 134 -22.54 -3.42 -4.31
N ASP A 135 -22.06 -3.18 -5.52
CA ASP A 135 -22.26 -1.90 -6.19
C ASP A 135 -23.74 -1.78 -6.61
N PRO A 136 -24.52 -0.84 -6.03
CA PRO A 136 -25.93 -0.68 -6.39
C PRO A 136 -26.13 -0.21 -7.83
N GLY A 137 -25.10 0.32 -8.49
CA GLY A 137 -25.14 0.78 -9.88
C GLY A 137 -24.75 -0.27 -10.91
N ASN A 138 -24.08 -1.36 -10.50
CA ASN A 138 -23.52 -2.37 -11.39
C ASN A 138 -23.76 -3.77 -10.82
N GLU A 139 -24.78 -4.46 -11.34
CA GLU A 139 -25.15 -5.80 -10.88
C GLU A 139 -23.97 -6.78 -11.03
N GLY A 140 -23.52 -7.36 -9.92
CA GLY A 140 -22.40 -8.30 -9.87
C GLY A 140 -21.04 -7.69 -9.53
N GLU A 141 -20.92 -6.36 -9.51
CA GLU A 141 -19.69 -5.67 -9.10
C GLU A 141 -19.65 -5.47 -7.58
N VAL A 142 -18.44 -5.52 -7.01
CA VAL A 142 -18.22 -5.38 -5.57
C VAL A 142 -17.23 -4.26 -5.30
N MET A 143 -17.67 -3.29 -4.50
CA MET A 143 -16.81 -2.25 -3.95
C MET A 143 -15.95 -2.87 -2.84
N GLU A 144 -14.65 -3.03 -3.08
CA GLU A 144 -13.73 -3.60 -2.11
C GLU A 144 -12.74 -2.56 -1.59
N LEU A 145 -12.65 -2.47 -0.26
CA LEU A 145 -11.70 -1.60 0.43
C LEU A 145 -10.75 -2.44 1.29
N PHE A 146 -9.46 -2.13 1.17
CA PHE A 146 -8.36 -2.76 1.88
C PHE A 146 -7.62 -1.73 2.73
N GLU A 147 -6.94 -2.21 3.76
CA GLU A 147 -6.00 -1.43 4.54
C GLU A 147 -4.69 -2.19 4.71
N GLY A 148 -3.61 -1.46 4.92
CA GLY A 148 -2.30 -2.07 5.10
C GLY A 148 -1.24 -1.14 5.64
N GLU A 149 -0.07 -1.73 5.85
CA GLU A 149 1.15 -1.05 6.25
C GLU A 149 2.29 -1.42 5.31
N PHE A 150 3.11 -0.42 5.03
CA PHE A 150 4.30 -0.50 4.23
C PHE A 150 5.47 0.01 5.06
N SER A 151 6.58 -0.71 5.07
CA SER A 151 7.82 -0.24 5.67
C SER A 151 9.00 -0.60 4.79
N PHE A 152 9.78 0.39 4.41
CA PHE A 152 10.91 0.22 3.52
C PHE A 152 12.10 1.03 4.02
N ARG A 153 13.27 0.41 4.01
CA ARG A 153 14.51 1.04 4.46
C ARG A 153 15.57 0.88 3.40
N THR A 154 16.18 2.00 3.04
CA THR A 154 17.34 2.06 2.14
C THR A 154 18.59 2.42 2.94
N LYS A 155 19.73 1.86 2.55
CA LYS A 155 21.05 2.31 3.00
C LYS A 155 21.81 2.82 1.80
N PHE A 156 22.34 4.02 1.90
CA PHE A 156 23.10 4.65 0.83
C PHE A 156 24.60 4.47 1.03
N ASN A 157 25.34 4.52 -0.07
CA ASN A 157 26.80 4.57 -0.04
C ASN A 157 27.31 5.99 0.20
N SER A 158 28.64 6.13 0.17
CA SER A 158 29.30 7.42 0.41
C SER A 158 28.99 8.50 -0.62
N LEU A 159 28.48 8.14 -1.82
CA LEU A 159 28.07 9.10 -2.84
C LEU A 159 26.92 9.98 -2.35
N TYR A 160 25.90 9.37 -1.73
CA TYR A 160 24.75 10.09 -1.16
C TYR A 160 25.16 10.95 0.03
N SER A 161 26.03 10.43 0.90
CA SER A 161 26.53 11.21 2.04
C SER A 161 27.30 12.46 1.59
N LYS A 162 28.12 12.36 0.53
CA LYS A 162 28.83 13.51 -0.06
C LYS A 162 27.89 14.56 -0.66
N LYS A 163 26.67 14.17 -1.02
CA LYS A 163 25.61 15.05 -1.55
C LYS A 163 24.65 15.57 -0.47
N GLY A 164 24.84 15.18 0.79
CA GLY A 164 24.05 15.66 1.93
C GLY A 164 22.85 14.79 2.32
N PHE A 165 22.61 13.68 1.64
CA PHE A 165 21.45 12.80 1.89
C PHE A 165 21.64 11.80 3.04
N GLY A 166 22.77 11.86 3.75
CA GLY A 166 23.06 10.98 4.87
C GLY A 166 23.41 9.54 4.47
N ARG A 167 23.05 8.56 5.31
CA ARG A 167 23.45 7.15 5.20
C ARG A 167 22.33 6.22 4.75
N GLY A 168 21.13 6.75 4.48
CA GLY A 168 19.95 5.97 4.19
C GLY A 168 18.69 6.62 4.74
N GLU A 169 17.56 6.02 4.39
CA GLU A 169 16.23 6.50 4.76
C GLU A 169 15.36 5.33 5.20
N SER A 170 14.35 5.62 6.03
CA SER A 170 13.31 4.66 6.36
C SER A 170 11.95 5.31 6.16
N VAL A 171 11.14 4.71 5.31
CA VAL A 171 9.76 5.11 5.05
C VAL A 171 8.84 4.10 5.74
N LYS A 172 7.85 4.59 6.48
CA LYS A 172 6.76 3.81 7.05
C LYS A 172 5.45 4.51 6.76
N LEU A 173 4.50 3.79 6.18
CA LEU A 173 3.23 4.32 5.74
C LEU A 173 2.13 3.32 6.11
N ALA A 174 1.01 3.83 6.61
CA ALA A 174 -0.25 3.10 6.57
C ALA A 174 -1.03 3.57 5.34
N PHE A 175 -1.80 2.69 4.73
CA PHE A 175 -2.55 3.01 3.51
C PHE A 175 -3.93 2.35 3.50
N TRP A 176 -4.82 2.96 2.73
CA TRP A 176 -6.03 2.34 2.23
C TRP A 176 -5.86 2.07 0.74
N ALA A 177 -6.46 0.99 0.26
CA ALA A 177 -6.39 0.62 -1.15
C ALA A 177 -7.74 0.11 -1.64
N VAL A 178 -7.98 0.32 -2.93
CA VAL A 178 -9.11 -0.24 -3.69
C VAL A 178 -8.53 -0.99 -4.88
N ARG A 179 -9.29 -1.91 -5.48
CA ARG A 179 -8.85 -2.50 -6.75
C ARG A 179 -8.80 -1.42 -7.83
N SER A 180 -7.75 -1.45 -8.65
CA SER A 180 -7.75 -0.65 -9.87
C SER A 180 -8.91 -1.09 -10.74
N LEU A 181 -9.60 -0.12 -11.33
CA LEU A 181 -10.50 -0.37 -12.45
C LEU A 181 -9.64 -0.84 -13.62
N ALA A 182 -10.01 -1.94 -14.26
CA ALA A 182 -9.36 -2.45 -15.46
C ALA A 182 -9.77 -1.63 -16.69
#